data_AF-A0A927NF32-F1
#
_entry.id   AF-A0A927NF32-F1
#
_cell.length_a   1.000
_cell.length_b   1.000
_cell.length_c   1.000
_cell.angle_alpha   90.00
_cell.angle_beta   90.00
_cell.angle_gamma   90.00
#
_symmetry.space_group_name_H-M   'P 1'
#
loop_
_entity.id
_entity.type
_entity.pdbx_description
1 polymer ?
#
loop_
_entity_poly.entity_id
_entity_poly.type
_entity_poly.pdbx_seq_one_letter_code
_entity_poly.pdbx_strand_id
1 'polypeptide(L)'
;MKRGGFCNYSANLKKTDIEPLVIGVIKQIMNDERFVEGVKSSIGIHVDADKIVEEIKNYEAKLKEVQLNKNRLETELDTLPIDAKYRDRKIKDMTVRIDSMYDVIAEIEEKIDDARYRKQVIEEKSLTFENIFQILVHFSKIYDKINDEDRKELLAELIKEIHIYPEGENEYPLKSIKFAFPILLDGKEINEIFLNKSPSVETLVCLKRK
;
A
#
# COMPACT_ATOMS: atom_id res chain seq x y z
N MET A 1 -39.56 24.63 3.52
CA MET A 1 -38.62 23.49 3.58
C MET A 1 -38.56 22.84 2.20
N LYS A 2 -37.38 22.81 1.57
CA LYS A 2 -37.19 22.35 0.19
C LYS A 2 -37.55 20.87 0.08
N ARG A 3 -38.63 20.56 -0.65
CA ARG A 3 -39.01 19.20 -1.04
C ARG A 3 -37.89 18.63 -1.92
N GLY A 4 -37.52 17.37 -1.69
CA GLY A 4 -36.40 16.69 -2.33
C GLY A 4 -36.39 16.89 -3.85
N GLY A 5 -35.18 17.12 -4.38
CA GLY A 5 -34.98 17.25 -5.82
C GLY A 5 -35.44 16.00 -6.54
N PHE A 6 -36.29 16.19 -7.56
CA PHE A 6 -36.69 15.12 -8.46
C PHE A 6 -35.45 14.59 -9.17
N CYS A 7 -35.10 13.34 -8.91
CA CYS A 7 -34.08 12.64 -9.67
C CYS A 7 -34.73 12.15 -10.97
N ASN A 8 -34.45 12.82 -12.07
CA ASN A 8 -34.90 12.42 -13.42
C ASN A 8 -33.89 11.50 -14.11
N TYR A 9 -33.11 10.73 -13.35
CA TYR A 9 -32.10 9.85 -13.91
C TYR A 9 -32.77 8.52 -14.34
N SER A 10 -33.19 8.46 -15.60
CA SER A 10 -33.62 7.24 -16.28
C SER A 10 -32.59 6.85 -17.33
N ALA A 11 -31.38 6.48 -16.90
CA ALA A 11 -30.42 5.91 -17.84
C ALA A 11 -30.80 4.45 -18.12
N ASN A 12 -31.18 4.15 -19.36
CA ASN A 12 -31.38 2.79 -19.86
C ASN A 12 -30.07 2.23 -20.42
N LEU A 13 -28.95 2.52 -19.77
CA LEU A 13 -27.65 1.97 -20.15
C LEU A 13 -27.58 0.51 -19.67
N LYS A 14 -27.64 -0.42 -20.63
CA LYS A 14 -27.47 -1.85 -20.34
C LYS A 14 -26.00 -2.11 -20.00
N LYS A 15 -25.77 -2.95 -18.99
CA LYS A 15 -24.44 -3.44 -18.59
C LYS A 15 -23.65 -4.02 -19.78
N THR A 16 -24.35 -4.59 -20.77
CA THR A 16 -23.81 -5.16 -22.01
C THR A 16 -23.08 -4.17 -22.91
N ASP A 17 -23.37 -2.87 -22.80
CA ASP A 17 -22.84 -1.85 -23.72
C ASP A 17 -21.64 -1.12 -23.11
N ILE A 18 -21.49 -1.15 -21.78
CA ILE A 18 -20.42 -0.47 -21.05
C ILE A 18 -19.20 -1.37 -20.85
N GLU A 19 -19.40 -2.65 -20.54
CA GLU A 19 -18.30 -3.62 -20.36
C GLU A 19 -17.30 -3.64 -21.54
N PRO A 20 -17.72 -3.78 -22.81
CA PRO A 20 -16.78 -3.78 -23.93
C PRO A 20 -16.02 -2.46 -24.09
N LEU A 21 -16.62 -1.33 -23.73
CA LEU A 21 -15.96 -0.02 -23.77
C LEU A 21 -14.88 0.09 -22.70
N VAL A 22 -15.16 -0.37 -21.48
CA VAL A 22 -14.19 -0.40 -20.37
C VAL A 22 -12.99 -1.28 -20.72
N ILE A 23 -13.24 -2.44 -21.33
CA ILE A 23 -12.20 -3.36 -21.80
C ILE A 23 -11.35 -2.72 -22.89
N GLY A 24 -11.98 -2.01 -23.84
CA GLY A 24 -11.27 -1.28 -24.89
C GLY A 24 -10.32 -0.23 -24.31
N VAL A 25 -10.81 0.53 -23.32
CA VAL A 25 -9.99 1.52 -22.60
C VAL A 25 -8.84 0.86 -21.85
N ILE A 26 -9.07 -0.23 -21.11
CA ILE A 26 -8.01 -0.95 -20.41
C ILE A 26 -6.96 -1.47 -21.39
N LYS A 27 -7.36 -2.09 -22.50
CA LYS A 27 -6.44 -2.59 -23.54
C LYS A 27 -5.59 -1.46 -24.13
N GLN A 28 -6.17 -0.28 -24.30
CA GLN A 28 -5.46 0.87 -24.82
C GLN A 28 -4.47 1.47 -23.80
N ILE A 29 -4.90 1.60 -22.54
CA ILE A 29 -4.03 2.03 -21.44
C ILE A 29 -2.87 1.05 -21.28
N MET A 30 -3.09 -0.25 -21.48
CA MET A 30 -2.03 -1.25 -21.40
C MET A 30 -1.02 -1.22 -22.54
N ASN A 31 -1.38 -0.67 -23.70
CA ASN A 31 -0.44 -0.46 -24.79
C ASN A 31 0.42 0.80 -24.59
N ASP A 32 0.13 1.62 -23.57
CA ASP A 32 0.94 2.78 -23.25
C ASP A 32 2.14 2.37 -22.38
N GLU A 33 3.35 2.54 -22.92
CA GLU A 33 4.60 2.30 -22.20
C GLU A 33 4.70 3.11 -20.91
N ARG A 34 4.13 4.32 -20.85
CA ARG A 34 4.15 5.17 -19.65
C ARG A 34 3.32 4.59 -18.52
N PHE A 35 2.20 3.98 -18.85
CA PHE A 35 1.35 3.31 -17.87
C PHE A 35 2.01 2.03 -17.36
N VAL A 36 2.59 1.24 -18.26
CA VAL A 36 3.35 0.03 -17.91
C VAL A 36 4.54 0.37 -17.03
N GLU A 37 5.29 1.41 -17.37
CA GLU A 37 6.42 1.92 -16.58
C GLU A 37 5.94 2.49 -15.23
N GLY A 38 4.77 3.13 -15.19
CA GLY A 38 4.18 3.64 -13.96
C GLY A 38 3.74 2.54 -12.99
N VAL A 39 3.07 1.50 -13.48
CA VAL A 39 2.74 0.31 -12.66
C VAL A 39 4.02 -0.40 -12.22
N LYS A 40 5.02 -0.53 -13.09
CA LYS A 40 6.31 -1.12 -12.75
C LYS A 40 7.09 -0.28 -11.73
N SER A 41 6.99 1.04 -11.78
CA SER A 41 7.59 1.96 -10.82
C SER A 41 6.87 1.91 -9.47
N SER A 42 5.56 1.67 -9.44
CA SER A 42 4.82 1.37 -8.21
C SER A 42 5.31 0.08 -7.54
N ILE A 43 5.73 -0.93 -8.32
CA ILE A 43 6.39 -2.13 -7.77
C ILE A 43 7.79 -1.76 -7.22
N GLY A 44 8.48 -0.82 -7.87
CA GLY A 44 9.80 -0.29 -7.49
C GLY A 44 9.86 0.56 -6.21
N ILE A 45 8.76 0.75 -5.47
CA ILE A 45 8.74 1.36 -4.11
C ILE A 45 9.62 0.58 -3.10
N HIS A 46 10.20 -0.55 -3.52
CA HIS A 46 11.29 -1.30 -2.87
C HIS A 46 12.37 -0.44 -2.18
N VAL A 47 12.62 0.80 -2.65
CA VAL A 47 13.58 1.75 -2.03
C VAL A 47 13.23 2.07 -0.56
N ASP A 48 11.97 1.99 -0.15
CA ASP A 48 11.59 2.22 1.26
C ASP A 48 11.64 0.95 2.11
N ALA A 49 11.53 -0.24 1.52
CA ALA A 49 11.69 -1.50 2.25
C ALA A 49 13.14 -1.67 2.75
N ASP A 50 14.13 -1.32 1.94
CA ASP A 50 15.56 -1.42 2.30
C ASP A 50 15.92 -0.52 3.48
N LYS A 51 15.35 0.70 3.54
CA LYS A 51 15.53 1.61 4.68
C LYS A 51 14.92 1.05 5.96
N ILE A 52 13.74 0.45 5.88
CA ILE A 52 13.08 -0.18 7.03
C ILE A 52 13.91 -1.38 7.50
N VAL A 53 14.52 -2.14 6.60
CA VAL A 53 15.43 -3.24 6.94
C VAL A 53 16.68 -2.73 7.66
N GLU A 54 17.27 -1.62 7.22
CA GLU A 54 18.40 -0.98 7.91
C GLU A 54 18.00 -0.45 9.30
N GLU A 55 16.81 0.15 9.40
CA GLU A 55 16.24 0.63 10.67
C GLU A 55 16.04 -0.53 11.67
N ILE A 56 15.47 -1.65 11.23
CA ILE A 56 15.32 -2.86 12.05
C ILE A 56 16.68 -3.37 12.55
N LYS A 57 17.69 -3.45 11.67
CA LYS A 57 19.05 -3.87 12.06
C LYS A 57 19.66 -2.96 13.13
N ASN A 58 19.42 -1.65 13.01
CA ASN A 58 19.91 -0.68 13.99
C ASN A 58 19.23 -0.85 15.36
N TYR A 59 17.92 -1.12 15.39
CA TYR A 59 17.22 -1.42 16.64
C TYR A 59 17.65 -2.77 17.24
N GLU A 60 17.83 -3.82 16.43
CA GLU A 60 18.33 -5.12 16.89
C GLU A 60 19.74 -5.03 17.47
N ALA A 61 20.61 -4.20 16.88
CA ALA A 61 21.95 -3.93 17.43
C ALA A 61 21.88 -3.24 18.81
N LYS A 62 21.02 -2.21 18.95
CA LYS A 62 20.79 -1.54 20.24
C LYS A 62 20.20 -2.47 21.29
N LEU A 63 19.22 -3.31 20.90
CA LEU A 63 18.63 -4.31 21.79
C LEU A 63 19.71 -5.25 22.35
N LYS A 64 20.58 -5.76 21.48
CA LYS A 64 21.70 -6.61 21.87
C LYS A 64 22.66 -5.90 22.83
N GLU A 65 22.97 -4.63 22.59
CA GLU A 65 23.82 -3.83 23.48
C GLU A 65 23.19 -3.69 24.88
N VAL A 66 21.91 -3.35 24.95
CA VAL A 66 21.19 -3.21 26.24
C VAL A 66 21.12 -4.54 26.98
N GLN A 67 20.84 -5.65 26.27
CA GLN A 67 20.83 -7.00 26.85
C GLN A 67 22.22 -7.40 27.39
N LEU A 68 23.30 -7.09 26.68
CA LEU A 68 24.66 -7.36 27.16
C LEU A 68 24.98 -6.55 28.43
N ASN A 69 24.59 -5.28 28.46
CA ASN A 69 24.77 -4.42 29.63
C ASN A 69 23.98 -4.91 30.84
N LYS A 70 22.74 -5.37 30.61
CA LYS A 70 21.89 -5.99 31.64
C LYS A 70 22.55 -7.25 32.20
N ASN A 71 22.94 -8.19 31.35
CA ASN A 71 23.59 -9.44 31.78
C ASN A 71 24.89 -9.18 32.58
N ARG A 72 25.63 -8.12 32.20
CA ARG A 72 26.82 -7.69 32.95
C ARG A 72 26.47 -7.21 34.36
N LEU A 73 25.41 -6.40 34.51
CA LEU A 73 24.94 -5.93 35.82
C LEU A 73 24.36 -7.07 36.68
N GLU A 74 23.65 -8.02 36.06
CA GLU A 74 23.16 -9.23 36.76
C GLU A 74 24.33 -10.06 37.29
N THR A 75 25.37 -10.27 36.47
CA THR A 75 26.59 -10.98 36.90
C THR A 75 27.32 -10.24 38.02
N GLU A 76 27.38 -8.91 37.97
CA GLU A 76 27.98 -8.08 39.02
C GLU A 76 27.17 -8.15 40.33
N LEU A 77 25.84 -8.25 40.24
CA LEU A 77 24.95 -8.43 41.39
C LEU A 77 25.12 -9.81 42.03
N ASP A 78 25.21 -10.87 41.23
CA ASP A 78 25.42 -12.25 41.70
C ASP A 78 26.79 -12.47 42.35
N THR A 79 27.82 -11.80 41.84
CA THR A 79 29.20 -11.91 42.33
C THR A 79 29.53 -10.94 43.46
N LEU A 80 28.54 -10.17 43.94
CA LEU A 80 28.76 -9.14 44.95
C LEU A 80 29.16 -9.77 46.31
N PRO A 81 30.35 -9.43 46.87
CA PRO A 81 30.82 -10.00 48.13
C PRO A 81 29.86 -9.72 49.29
N ILE A 82 29.75 -10.69 50.21
CA ILE A 82 28.86 -10.62 51.38
C ILE A 82 29.32 -9.51 52.36
N ASP A 83 30.63 -9.27 52.44
CA ASP A 83 31.27 -8.30 53.31
C ASP A 83 31.41 -6.89 52.66
N ALA A 84 30.86 -6.71 51.46
CA ALA A 84 30.95 -5.44 50.74
C ALA A 84 30.33 -4.28 51.54
N LYS A 85 31.07 -3.17 51.65
CA LYS A 85 30.57 -1.95 52.30
C LYS A 85 29.33 -1.43 51.54
N TYR A 86 28.25 -1.15 52.28
CA TYR A 86 26.95 -0.70 51.75
C TYR A 86 26.25 -1.69 50.82
N ARG A 87 26.45 -3.00 51.02
CA ARG A 87 25.91 -4.09 50.18
C ARG A 87 24.44 -3.90 49.77
N ASP A 88 23.55 -3.73 50.74
CA ASP A 88 22.10 -3.64 50.46
C ASP A 88 21.73 -2.43 49.59
N ARG A 89 22.45 -1.30 49.77
CA ARG A 89 22.26 -0.12 48.93
C ARG A 89 22.74 -0.37 47.49
N LYS A 90 23.88 -1.03 47.32
CA LYS A 90 24.41 -1.37 46.00
C LYS A 90 23.49 -2.34 45.24
N ILE A 91 22.97 -3.35 45.94
CA ILE A 91 22.00 -4.29 45.35
C ILE A 91 20.77 -3.53 44.89
N LYS A 92 20.20 -2.67 45.75
CA LYS A 92 19.02 -1.87 45.40
C LYS A 92 19.27 -0.98 44.18
N ASP A 93 20.40 -0.26 44.13
CA ASP A 93 20.74 0.59 42.99
C ASP A 93 20.90 -0.21 41.69
N MET A 94 21.56 -1.37 41.75
CA MET A 94 21.72 -2.25 40.60
C MET A 94 20.38 -2.83 40.13
N THR A 95 19.49 -3.24 41.05
CA THR A 95 18.14 -3.72 40.71
C THR A 95 17.33 -2.65 40.01
N VAL A 96 17.29 -1.41 40.53
CA VAL A 96 16.57 -0.30 39.87
C VAL A 96 17.14 -0.02 38.47
N ARG A 97 18.45 -0.17 38.29
CA ARG A 97 19.08 -0.01 36.98
C ARG A 97 18.73 -1.15 36.02
N ILE A 98 18.62 -2.38 36.51
CA ILE A 98 18.17 -3.53 35.72
C ILE A 98 16.69 -3.37 35.33
N ASP A 99 15.84 -2.91 36.24
CA ASP A 99 14.42 -2.62 35.96
C ASP A 99 14.28 -1.59 34.84
N SER A 100 15.03 -0.48 34.90
CA SER A 100 15.01 0.51 33.81
C SER A 100 15.58 -0.02 32.48
N MET A 101 16.49 -1.01 32.50
CA MET A 101 16.92 -1.68 31.28
C MET A 101 15.81 -2.55 30.67
N TYR A 102 14.93 -3.15 31.48
CA TYR A 102 13.76 -3.86 30.97
C TYR A 102 12.77 -2.92 30.28
N ASP A 103 12.54 -1.73 30.84
CA ASP A 103 11.71 -0.71 30.20
C ASP A 103 12.26 -0.31 28.83
N VAL A 104 13.58 -0.09 28.75
CA VAL A 104 14.26 0.24 27.47
C VAL A 104 14.21 -0.93 26.48
N ILE A 105 14.35 -2.17 26.95
CA ILE A 105 14.22 -3.37 26.10
C ILE A 105 12.81 -3.42 25.50
N ALA A 106 11.76 -3.26 26.32
CA ALA A 106 10.39 -3.29 25.86
C ALA A 106 10.11 -2.18 24.83
N GLU A 107 10.62 -0.97 25.05
CA GLU A 107 10.48 0.14 24.10
C GLU A 107 11.18 -0.15 22.75
N ILE A 108 12.36 -0.78 22.78
CA ILE A 108 13.08 -1.16 21.55
C ILE A 108 12.36 -2.30 20.83
N GLU A 109 11.85 -3.29 21.55
CA GLU A 109 11.07 -4.40 21.00
C GLU A 109 9.79 -3.90 20.31
N GLU A 110 9.06 -2.96 20.94
CA GLU A 110 7.88 -2.33 20.33
C GLU A 110 8.23 -1.61 19.02
N LYS A 111 9.36 -0.89 18.97
CA LYS A 111 9.84 -0.23 17.74
C LYS A 111 10.23 -1.22 16.64
N ILE A 112 10.82 -2.36 17.02
CA ILE A 112 11.14 -3.43 16.06
C ILE A 112 9.85 -4.02 15.49
N ASP A 113 8.85 -4.26 16.33
CA ASP A 113 7.57 -4.83 15.90
C ASP A 113 6.79 -3.86 15.00
N ASP A 114 6.75 -2.56 15.31
CA ASP A 114 6.16 -1.55 14.41
C ASP A 114 6.88 -1.52 13.05
N ALA A 115 8.21 -1.50 13.04
CA ALA A 115 9.00 -1.50 11.81
C ALA A 115 8.77 -2.78 10.98
N ARG A 116 8.66 -3.94 11.63
CA ARG A 116 8.33 -5.23 10.98
C ARG A 116 6.92 -5.22 10.40
N TYR A 117 5.95 -4.69 11.13
CA TYR A 117 4.57 -4.55 10.64
C TYR A 117 4.52 -3.65 9.40
N ARG A 118 5.20 -2.50 9.44
CA ARG A 118 5.31 -1.60 8.28
C ARG A 118 5.96 -2.28 7.08
N LYS A 119 7.01 -3.07 7.31
CA LYS A 119 7.65 -3.88 6.26
C LYS A 119 6.66 -4.87 5.64
N GLN A 120 5.95 -5.64 6.46
CA GLN A 120 4.96 -6.62 5.99
C GLN A 120 3.85 -5.96 5.18
N VAL A 121 3.32 -4.81 5.64
CA VAL A 121 2.30 -4.06 4.91
C VAL A 121 2.81 -3.61 3.53
N ILE A 122 4.09 -3.24 3.41
CA ILE A 122 4.69 -2.87 2.12
C ILE A 122 4.90 -4.10 1.23
N GLU A 123 5.35 -5.23 1.79
CA GLU A 123 5.53 -6.49 1.04
C GLU A 123 4.19 -7.06 0.53
N GLU A 124 3.14 -7.04 1.34
CA GLU A 124 1.79 -7.47 0.93
C GLU A 124 1.21 -6.56 -0.16
N LYS A 125 1.43 -5.24 -0.04
CA LYS A 125 1.09 -4.29 -1.10
C LYS A 125 1.89 -4.59 -2.37
N SER A 126 3.19 -4.86 -2.27
CA SER A 126 4.04 -5.17 -3.42
C SER A 126 3.57 -6.46 -4.13
N LEU A 127 3.27 -7.53 -3.39
CA LEU A 127 2.77 -8.78 -3.94
C LEU A 127 1.41 -8.61 -4.65
N THR A 128 0.49 -7.83 -4.06
CA THR A 128 -0.79 -7.52 -4.71
C THR A 128 -0.59 -6.69 -5.98
N PHE A 129 0.37 -5.76 -6.01
CA PHE A 129 0.73 -5.00 -7.20
C PHE A 129 1.36 -5.86 -8.30
N GLU A 130 2.26 -6.78 -7.96
CA GLU A 130 2.83 -7.75 -8.91
C GLU A 130 1.75 -8.65 -9.51
N ASN A 131 0.82 -9.13 -8.68
CA ASN A 131 -0.33 -9.91 -9.15
C ASN A 131 -1.21 -9.10 -10.11
N ILE A 132 -1.53 -7.86 -9.77
CA ILE A 132 -2.27 -6.94 -10.65
C ILE A 132 -1.52 -6.74 -11.96
N PHE A 133 -0.20 -6.51 -11.92
CA PHE A 133 0.60 -6.36 -13.12
C PHE A 133 0.58 -7.60 -14.00
N GLN A 134 0.71 -8.80 -13.43
CA GLN A 134 0.59 -10.05 -14.19
C GLN A 134 -0.80 -10.21 -14.83
N ILE A 135 -1.86 -9.89 -14.09
CA ILE A 135 -3.24 -9.90 -14.61
C ILE A 135 -3.36 -8.91 -15.77
N LEU A 136 -2.82 -7.70 -15.64
CA LEU A 136 -2.87 -6.65 -16.67
C LEU A 136 -2.10 -7.05 -17.94
N VAL A 137 -0.89 -7.61 -17.82
CA VAL A 137 -0.09 -8.08 -18.97
C VAL A 137 -0.78 -9.22 -19.70
N HIS A 138 -1.44 -10.11 -18.96
CA HIS A 138 -2.15 -11.25 -19.53
C HIS A 138 -3.64 -10.97 -19.78
N PHE A 139 -4.12 -9.74 -19.54
CA PHE A 139 -5.54 -9.40 -19.56
C PHE A 139 -6.20 -9.79 -20.89
N SER A 140 -5.56 -9.50 -22.02
CA SER A 140 -6.09 -9.86 -23.34
C SER A 140 -6.26 -11.38 -23.54
N LYS A 141 -5.34 -12.19 -23.00
CA LYS A 141 -5.37 -13.65 -23.13
C LYS A 141 -6.29 -14.31 -22.09
N ILE A 142 -6.36 -13.72 -20.90
CA ILE A 142 -7.20 -14.21 -19.79
C ILE A 142 -8.66 -13.92 -20.13
N TYR A 143 -8.99 -12.67 -20.49
CA TYR A 143 -10.37 -12.22 -20.72
C TYR A 143 -11.15 -13.08 -21.73
N ASP A 144 -10.48 -13.50 -22.81
CA ASP A 144 -11.09 -14.32 -23.86
C ASP A 144 -11.33 -15.79 -23.43
N LYS A 145 -10.65 -16.27 -22.39
CA LYS A 145 -10.67 -17.68 -21.95
C LYS A 145 -11.48 -17.93 -20.68
N ILE A 146 -11.72 -16.91 -19.87
CA ILE A 146 -12.40 -17.02 -18.57
C ILE A 146 -13.92 -16.90 -18.70
N ASN A 147 -14.64 -17.44 -17.72
CA ASN A 147 -16.10 -17.42 -17.66
C ASN A 147 -16.63 -16.05 -17.21
N ASP A 148 -17.92 -15.78 -17.43
CA ASP A 148 -18.53 -14.49 -17.10
C ASP A 148 -18.50 -14.15 -15.60
N GLU A 149 -18.51 -15.16 -14.71
CA GLU A 149 -18.35 -14.93 -13.26
C GLU A 149 -16.94 -14.45 -12.93
N ASP A 150 -15.91 -15.17 -13.40
CA ASP A 150 -14.50 -14.82 -13.21
C ASP A 150 -14.18 -13.45 -13.84
N ARG A 151 -14.79 -13.12 -14.99
CA ARG A 151 -14.65 -11.79 -15.63
C ARG A 151 -15.10 -10.68 -14.70
N LYS A 152 -16.23 -10.87 -14.03
CA LYS A 152 -16.80 -9.87 -13.14
C LYS A 152 -15.94 -9.70 -11.89
N GLU A 153 -15.39 -10.79 -11.37
CA GLU A 153 -14.50 -10.76 -10.21
C GLU A 153 -13.18 -10.04 -10.55
N LEU A 154 -12.54 -10.38 -11.66
CA LEU A 154 -11.32 -9.67 -12.11
C LEU A 154 -11.56 -8.17 -12.37
N LEU A 155 -12.69 -7.81 -12.98
CA LEU A 155 -13.02 -6.40 -13.18
C LEU A 155 -13.26 -5.67 -11.86
N ALA A 156 -13.84 -6.34 -10.86
CA ALA A 156 -14.05 -5.77 -9.53
C ALA A 156 -12.74 -5.62 -8.74
N GLU A 157 -11.77 -6.51 -8.96
CA GLU A 157 -10.42 -6.39 -8.37
C GLU A 157 -9.61 -5.25 -9.00
N LEU A 158 -9.78 -5.00 -10.31
CA LEU A 158 -9.02 -3.97 -11.02
C LEU A 158 -9.67 -2.59 -10.89
N ILE A 159 -11.01 -2.52 -10.96
CA ILE A 159 -11.77 -1.27 -11.04
C ILE A 159 -12.59 -1.09 -9.77
N LYS A 160 -12.37 0.05 -9.10
CA LYS A 160 -13.16 0.44 -7.93
C LYS A 160 -14.50 1.04 -8.33
N GLU A 161 -14.46 2.06 -9.20
CA GLU A 161 -15.64 2.84 -9.59
C GLU A 161 -15.50 3.30 -11.05
N ILE A 162 -16.63 3.40 -11.75
CA ILE A 162 -16.70 3.92 -13.11
C ILE A 162 -17.66 5.11 -13.10
N HIS A 163 -17.21 6.26 -13.59
CA HIS A 163 -18.05 7.43 -13.79
C HIS A 163 -18.48 7.50 -15.24
N ILE A 164 -19.77 7.77 -15.45
CA ILE A 164 -20.42 7.82 -16.76
C ILE A 164 -21.06 9.20 -16.91
N TYR A 165 -21.05 9.76 -18.13
CA TYR A 165 -21.80 10.97 -18.44
C TYR A 165 -23.32 10.68 -18.49
N PRO A 166 -24.18 11.63 -18.09
CA PRO A 166 -25.62 11.53 -18.33
C PRO A 166 -25.91 11.33 -19.83
N GLU A 167 -26.90 10.49 -20.15
CA GLU A 167 -27.30 10.20 -21.54
C GLU A 167 -27.51 11.49 -22.34
N GLY A 168 -26.79 11.64 -23.46
CA GLY A 168 -26.92 12.76 -24.39
C GLY A 168 -25.93 13.92 -24.24
N GLU A 169 -25.05 13.92 -23.22
CA GLU A 169 -24.03 14.98 -23.08
C GLU A 169 -22.76 14.76 -23.92
N ASN A 170 -22.43 13.51 -24.28
CA ASN A 170 -21.22 13.17 -25.05
C ASN A 170 -21.40 11.92 -25.93
N GLU A 171 -20.58 11.82 -26.97
CA GLU A 171 -20.49 10.66 -27.89
C GLU A 171 -19.91 9.40 -27.22
N TYR A 172 -19.19 9.60 -26.10
CA TYR A 172 -18.65 8.52 -25.27
C TYR A 172 -19.33 8.52 -23.89
N PRO A 173 -19.89 7.38 -23.45
CA PRO A 173 -20.58 7.30 -22.17
C PRO A 173 -19.61 7.33 -20.98
N LEU A 174 -18.37 6.85 -21.13
CA LEU A 174 -17.38 6.79 -20.05
C LEU A 174 -16.73 8.15 -19.78
N LYS A 175 -16.74 8.60 -18.52
CA LYS A 175 -16.13 9.85 -18.05
C LYS A 175 -14.78 9.62 -17.37
N SER A 176 -14.74 8.71 -16.40
CA SER A 176 -13.50 8.34 -15.71
C SER A 176 -13.58 6.92 -15.17
N ILE A 177 -12.42 6.28 -15.04
CA ILE A 177 -12.26 4.97 -14.41
C ILE A 177 -11.35 5.14 -13.21
N LYS A 178 -11.83 4.69 -12.06
CA LYS A 178 -11.07 4.68 -10.81
C LYS A 178 -10.61 3.27 -10.53
N PHE A 179 -9.29 3.10 -10.47
CA PHE A 179 -8.68 1.81 -10.20
C PHE A 179 -8.74 1.50 -8.70
N ALA A 180 -8.75 0.21 -8.38
CA ALA A 180 -8.66 -0.25 -6.98
C ALA A 180 -7.27 -0.03 -6.38
N PHE A 181 -6.26 0.21 -7.22
CA PHE A 181 -4.86 0.38 -6.86
C PHE A 181 -4.31 1.74 -7.33
N PRO A 182 -3.36 2.33 -6.59
CA PRO A 182 -2.66 3.54 -7.03
C PRO A 182 -1.66 3.27 -8.17
N ILE A 183 -1.66 4.11 -9.18
CA ILE A 183 -0.74 4.05 -10.33
C ILE A 183 0.21 5.25 -10.27
N LEU A 184 1.52 5.01 -10.35
CA LEU A 184 2.53 6.06 -10.38
C LEU A 184 2.75 6.55 -11.81
N LEU A 185 2.03 7.57 -12.25
CA LEU A 185 2.25 8.18 -13.57
C LEU A 185 3.13 9.43 -13.42
N ASP A 186 4.26 9.49 -14.13
CA ASP A 186 5.21 10.62 -14.09
C ASP A 186 5.62 11.05 -12.66
N GLY A 187 5.84 10.06 -11.78
CA GLY A 187 6.24 10.29 -10.38
C GLY A 187 5.10 10.76 -9.45
N LYS A 188 3.84 10.61 -9.86
CA LYS A 188 2.66 10.96 -9.04
C LYS A 188 1.70 9.79 -8.92
N GLU A 189 1.24 9.54 -7.71
CA GLU A 189 0.19 8.57 -7.44
C GLU A 189 -1.16 9.11 -7.91
N ILE A 190 -1.74 8.45 -8.92
CA ILE A 190 -3.09 8.68 -9.41
C ILE A 190 -3.91 7.40 -9.27
N ASN A 191 -5.17 7.54 -8.88
CA ASN A 191 -6.09 6.41 -8.72
C ASN A 191 -7.28 6.51 -9.67
N GLU A 192 -7.39 7.62 -10.41
CA GLU A 192 -8.50 7.91 -11.32
C GLU A 192 -7.96 8.44 -12.64
N ILE A 193 -8.42 7.85 -13.72
CA ILE A 193 -8.07 8.23 -15.09
C ILE A 193 -9.30 8.84 -15.75
N PHE A 194 -9.16 10.09 -16.21
CA PHE A 194 -10.20 10.82 -16.94
C PHE A 194 -10.09 10.56 -18.45
N LEU A 195 -11.22 10.18 -19.06
CA LEU A 195 -11.36 9.89 -20.48
C LEU A 195 -11.98 11.12 -21.16
N ASN A 196 -11.19 12.13 -21.47
CA ASN A 196 -11.71 13.31 -22.19
C ASN A 196 -11.64 13.07 -23.71
N LYS A 197 -12.81 13.18 -24.37
CA LYS A 197 -13.09 13.21 -25.81
C LYS A 197 -11.96 12.70 -26.73
N SER A 198 -12.23 11.55 -27.33
CA SER A 198 -11.40 10.72 -28.21
C SER A 198 -10.43 9.78 -27.47
N PRO A 199 -10.33 8.51 -27.91
CA PRO A 199 -9.33 7.56 -27.44
C PRO A 199 -7.96 7.90 -28.04
N SER A 200 -7.52 9.14 -27.95
CA SER A 200 -6.12 9.51 -28.13
C SER A 200 -5.55 9.89 -26.76
N VAL A 201 -4.44 9.26 -26.41
CA VAL A 201 -3.80 9.25 -25.08
C VAL A 201 -3.34 10.64 -24.61
N GLU A 202 -3.42 11.66 -25.47
CA GLU A 202 -3.08 13.06 -25.15
C GLU A 202 -4.05 13.72 -24.15
N THR A 203 -5.22 13.12 -23.89
CA THR A 203 -6.26 13.69 -23.02
C THR A 203 -6.40 13.05 -21.63
N LEU A 204 -5.38 12.32 -21.15
CA LEU A 204 -5.29 11.87 -19.74
C LEU A 204 -4.95 13.07 -18.84
N VAL A 205 -5.89 14.00 -18.69
CA VAL A 205 -5.72 15.20 -17.86
C VAL A 205 -5.71 14.77 -16.39
N CYS A 206 -4.50 14.64 -15.85
CA CYS A 206 -4.26 14.46 -14.42
C CYS A 206 -4.78 15.70 -13.67
N LEU A 207 -5.96 15.60 -13.04
CA LEU A 207 -6.43 16.64 -12.13
C LEU A 207 -5.62 16.59 -10.83
N LYS A 208 -4.70 17.56 -10.71
CA LYS A 208 -3.97 17.89 -9.49
C LYS A 208 -4.96 18.10 -8.33
N ARG A 209 -4.93 17.24 -7.31
CA ARG A 209 -5.43 17.67 -5.99
C ARG A 209 -4.39 18.60 -5.38
N LYS A 210 -4.84 19.82 -5.05
CA LYS A 210 -4.12 20.82 -4.27
C LYS A 210 -4.17 20.45 -2.80
#